data_AF-A0A382YGU8-F1
#
_entry.id   AF-A0A382YGU8-F1
#
_cell.length_a   1.000
_cell.length_b   1.000
_cell.length_c   1.000
_cell.angle_alpha   90.00
_cell.angle_beta   90.00
_cell.angle_gamma   90.00
#
_symmetry.space_group_name_H-M   'P 1'
#
loop_
_entity.id
_entity.type
_entity.pdbx_description
1 polymer ?
#
loop_
_entity_poly.entity_id
_entity_poly.type
_entity_poly.pdbx_seq_one_letter_code
_entity_poly.pdbx_strand_id
1 'polypeptide(L)'
;MLYETMGILHWDRSTVMPKNSVNGRTDQLTNLYVLSHKMLKDKKISNCIKKSEKIKKLNIWEKKNLKLIKKEYILNKALDKKLLEKISRSTSDCEMQWRISKENNDFNSIIPKLDKVIKLRKIEAKIKSKILNCSLYDALLNDYEDDLHSDKIDKIFSQLTSFLPIFLKEVLNFQKKNKKII
;
A
#
# COMPACT_ATOMS: atom_id res chain seq x y z
N MET A 1 2.47 13.97 -12.43
CA MET A 1 3.40 13.47 -13.48
C MET A 1 4.09 12.16 -13.13
N LEU A 2 5.09 12.05 -12.22
CA LEU A 2 5.80 10.77 -12.00
C LEU A 2 4.88 9.60 -11.57
N TYR A 3 4.02 9.82 -10.57
CA TYR A 3 3.06 8.81 -10.13
C TYR A 3 2.04 8.44 -11.22
N GLU A 4 1.62 9.40 -12.04
CA GLU A 4 0.71 9.15 -13.18
C GLU A 4 1.41 8.29 -14.25
N THR A 5 2.66 8.61 -14.59
CA THR A 5 3.47 7.78 -15.50
C THR A 5 3.61 6.36 -14.97
N MET A 6 3.88 6.20 -13.68
CA MET A 6 3.94 4.88 -13.05
C MET A 6 2.59 4.15 -13.11
N GLY A 7 1.48 4.88 -12.95
CA GLY A 7 0.12 4.35 -13.13
C GLY A 7 -0.10 3.79 -14.54
N ILE A 8 0.28 4.54 -15.58
CA ILE A 8 0.17 4.10 -16.98
C ILE A 8 1.06 2.87 -17.24
N LEU A 9 2.29 2.87 -16.71
CA LEU A 9 3.20 1.71 -16.85
C LEU A 9 2.69 0.47 -16.12
N HIS A 10 1.98 0.64 -14.99
CA HIS A 10 1.34 -0.46 -14.28
C HIS A 10 0.12 -1.00 -15.05
N TRP A 11 -0.69 -0.11 -15.63
CA TRP A 11 -1.80 -0.48 -16.51
C TRP A 11 -1.27 -1.30 -17.69
N ASP A 12 -0.28 -0.78 -18.43
CA ASP A 12 0.29 -1.45 -19.59
C ASP A 12 0.87 -2.82 -19.22
N ARG A 13 1.55 -2.92 -18.08
CA ARG A 13 2.07 -4.20 -17.55
C ARG A 13 0.97 -5.24 -17.33
N SER A 14 -0.24 -4.78 -17.03
CA SER A 14 -1.37 -5.63 -16.69
C SER A 14 -2.25 -5.96 -17.89
N THR A 15 -2.15 -5.22 -18.99
CA THR A 15 -3.06 -5.34 -20.14
C THR A 15 -2.37 -5.71 -21.45
N VAL A 16 -1.31 -4.99 -21.83
CA VAL A 16 -0.74 -5.04 -23.19
C VAL A 16 0.68 -5.61 -23.22
N MET A 17 1.45 -5.44 -22.14
CA MET A 17 2.88 -5.75 -22.13
C MET A 17 3.18 -7.23 -22.43
N PRO A 18 4.09 -7.53 -23.38
CA PRO A 18 4.55 -8.90 -23.63
C PRO A 18 5.19 -9.55 -22.39
N LYS A 19 4.99 -10.87 -22.21
CA LYS A 19 5.52 -11.64 -21.07
C LYS A 19 7.04 -11.54 -20.91
N ASN A 20 7.78 -11.39 -22.01
CA ASN A 20 9.25 -11.33 -21.99
C ASN A 20 9.80 -9.94 -21.61
N SER A 21 8.95 -8.91 -21.50
CA SER A 21 9.36 -7.53 -21.21
C SER A 21 9.36 -7.17 -19.72
N VAL A 22 9.09 -8.14 -18.83
CA VAL A 22 8.86 -7.89 -17.40
C VAL A 22 10.08 -7.29 -16.71
N ASN A 23 11.30 -7.71 -17.04
CA ASN A 23 12.52 -7.17 -16.44
C ASN A 23 12.69 -5.69 -16.79
N GLY A 24 12.57 -5.33 -18.07
CA GLY A 24 12.67 -3.94 -18.53
C GLY A 24 11.61 -3.04 -17.89
N ARG A 25 10.36 -3.50 -17.78
CA ARG A 25 9.29 -2.78 -17.08
C ARG A 25 9.56 -2.63 -15.58
N THR A 26 10.11 -3.67 -14.95
CA THR A 26 10.48 -3.62 -13.53
C THR A 26 11.56 -2.58 -13.27
N ASP A 27 12.55 -2.48 -14.14
CA ASP A 27 13.61 -1.47 -14.02
C ASP A 27 13.07 -0.05 -14.29
N GLN A 28 12.20 0.14 -15.28
CA GLN A 28 11.51 1.43 -15.52
C GLN A 28 10.76 1.91 -14.28
N LEU A 29 9.89 1.05 -13.71
CA LEU A 29 9.12 1.38 -12.51
C LEU A 29 10.05 1.65 -11.32
N THR A 30 11.07 0.82 -11.12
CA THR A 30 12.04 1.00 -10.03
C THR A 30 12.77 2.34 -10.14
N ASN A 31 13.18 2.74 -11.34
CA ASN A 31 13.85 4.03 -11.57
C ASN A 31 12.91 5.21 -11.29
N LEU A 32 11.64 5.15 -11.72
CA LEU A 32 10.66 6.19 -11.43
C LEU A 32 10.37 6.29 -9.92
N TYR A 33 10.24 5.16 -9.22
CA TYR A 33 10.13 5.12 -7.75
C TYR A 33 11.33 5.77 -7.06
N VAL A 34 12.56 5.44 -7.50
CA VAL A 34 13.78 6.03 -6.94
C VAL A 34 13.84 7.54 -7.19
N LEU A 35 13.43 7.99 -8.37
CA LEU A 35 13.41 9.40 -8.73
C LEU A 35 12.38 10.18 -7.91
N SER A 36 11.14 9.68 -7.82
CA SER A 36 10.08 10.33 -7.03
C SER A 36 10.49 10.46 -5.56
N HIS A 37 11.06 9.40 -5.00
CA HIS A 37 11.56 9.39 -3.64
C HIS A 37 12.73 10.36 -3.42
N LYS A 38 13.65 10.48 -4.39
CA LYS A 38 14.72 11.48 -4.35
C LYS A 38 14.16 12.90 -4.32
N MET A 39 13.13 13.19 -5.12
CA MET A 39 12.46 14.50 -5.15
C MET A 39 11.75 14.81 -3.84
N LEU A 40 11.05 13.83 -3.27
CA LEU A 40 10.38 13.99 -1.97
C LEU A 40 11.37 14.25 -0.83
N LYS A 41 12.62 13.81 -0.93
CA LYS A 41 13.67 14.06 0.06
C LYS A 41 14.42 15.38 -0.12
N ASP A 42 14.15 16.14 -1.17
CA ASP A 42 14.91 17.36 -1.47
C ASP A 42 14.87 18.34 -0.28
N LYS A 43 16.03 18.94 0.03
CA LYS A 43 16.15 19.95 1.10
C LYS A 43 15.25 21.15 0.84
N LYS A 44 14.94 21.46 -0.43
CA LYS A 44 13.97 22.50 -0.82
C LYS A 44 12.59 22.23 -0.19
N ILE A 45 12.12 20.98 -0.20
CA ILE A 45 10.85 20.60 0.43
C ILE A 45 10.89 20.84 1.93
N SER A 46 11.97 20.41 2.61
CA SER A 46 12.12 20.69 4.04
C SER A 46 12.12 22.18 4.36
N ASN A 47 12.73 23.01 3.52
CA ASN A 47 12.78 24.45 3.72
C ASN A 47 11.40 25.08 3.49
N CYS A 48 10.66 24.64 2.47
CA CYS A 48 9.28 25.07 2.24
C CYS A 48 8.39 24.70 3.43
N ILE A 49 8.43 23.45 3.92
CA ILE A 49 7.67 23.02 5.10
C ILE A 49 7.98 23.95 6.29
N LYS A 50 9.26 24.15 6.63
CA LYS A 50 9.67 25.02 7.75
C LYS A 50 9.22 26.47 7.60
N LYS A 51 9.18 27.01 6.37
CA LYS A 51 8.67 28.35 6.10
C LYS A 51 7.16 28.41 6.27
N SER A 52 6.44 27.43 5.73
CA SER A 52 4.98 27.34 5.82
C SER A 52 4.49 27.16 7.26
N GLU A 53 5.23 26.42 8.09
CA GLU A 53 4.92 26.27 9.53
C GLU A 53 4.98 27.58 10.31
N LYS A 54 5.68 28.61 9.82
CA LYS A 54 5.77 29.92 10.46
C LYS A 54 4.61 30.86 10.07
N ILE A 55 3.78 30.47 9.11
CA ILE A 55 2.65 31.29 8.65
C ILE A 55 1.53 31.22 9.70
N LYS A 56 1.25 32.36 10.35
CA LYS A 56 0.27 32.43 11.45
C LYS A 56 -1.19 32.26 10.99
N LYS A 57 -1.51 32.65 9.76
CA LYS A 57 -2.89 32.69 9.22
C LYS A 57 -3.05 31.69 8.07
N LEU A 58 -2.91 30.40 8.36
CA LEU A 58 -3.34 29.34 7.44
C LEU A 58 -4.81 29.00 7.68
N ASN A 59 -5.57 28.81 6.61
CA ASN A 59 -6.93 28.29 6.67
C ASN A 59 -6.92 26.77 7.01
N ILE A 60 -8.09 26.18 7.21
CA ILE A 60 -8.23 24.78 7.64
C ILE A 60 -7.65 23.81 6.59
N TRP A 61 -7.91 24.07 5.30
CA TRP A 61 -7.40 23.26 4.18
C TRP A 61 -5.88 23.32 4.09
N GLU A 62 -5.30 24.51 4.18
CA GLU A 62 -3.85 24.72 4.15
C GLU A 62 -3.16 24.04 5.33
N LYS A 63 -3.75 24.11 6.53
CA LYS A 63 -3.24 23.40 7.72
C LYS A 63 -3.24 21.90 7.53
N LYS A 64 -4.35 21.30 7.06
CA LYS A 64 -4.42 19.85 6.81
C LYS A 64 -3.45 19.44 5.70
N ASN A 65 -3.38 20.21 4.60
CA ASN A 65 -2.45 19.95 3.51
C ASN A 65 -0.98 20.00 3.98
N LEU A 66 -0.59 21.02 4.75
CA LEU A 66 0.75 21.12 5.32
C LEU A 66 1.08 19.93 6.24
N LYS A 67 0.11 19.49 7.06
CA LYS A 67 0.25 18.30 7.91
C LYS A 67 0.52 17.04 7.06
N LEU A 68 -0.23 16.83 5.99
CA LEU A 68 -0.08 15.69 5.07
C LEU A 68 1.27 15.72 4.36
N ILE A 69 1.65 16.86 3.76
CA ILE A 69 2.96 17.04 3.10
C ILE A 69 4.11 16.76 4.06
N LYS A 70 4.04 17.31 5.29
CA LYS A 70 5.07 17.10 6.31
C LYS A 70 5.18 15.63 6.70
N LYS A 71 4.05 14.96 6.90
CA LYS A 71 4.01 13.54 7.23
C LYS A 71 4.66 12.70 6.12
N GLU A 72 4.23 12.91 4.87
CA GLU A 72 4.79 12.23 3.71
C GLU A 72 6.31 12.45 3.60
N TYR A 73 6.77 13.70 3.80
CA TYR A 73 8.19 14.02 3.83
C TYR A 73 8.97 13.24 4.90
N ILE A 74 8.48 13.23 6.15
CA ILE A 74 9.16 12.56 7.27
C ILE A 74 9.23 11.05 7.05
N LEU A 75 8.12 10.43 6.64
CA LEU A 75 8.06 8.99 6.41
C LEU A 75 8.96 8.56 5.25
N ASN A 76 8.89 9.25 4.11
CA ASN A 76 9.77 8.95 2.98
C ASN A 76 11.23 9.18 3.37
N LYS A 77 11.56 10.28 4.06
CA LYS A 77 12.93 10.58 4.51
C LYS A 77 13.54 9.43 5.31
N ALA A 78 12.76 8.79 6.17
CA ALA A 78 13.22 7.72 7.05
C ALA A 78 13.53 6.38 6.35
N LEU A 79 12.93 6.13 5.18
CA LEU A 79 13.14 4.89 4.44
C LEU A 79 14.41 4.98 3.57
N ASP A 80 15.37 4.08 3.76
CA ASP A 80 16.57 4.06 2.92
C ASP A 80 16.25 3.59 1.49
N LYS A 81 16.98 4.14 0.50
CA LYS A 81 16.84 3.79 -0.92
C LYS A 81 17.02 2.30 -1.16
N LYS A 82 18.01 1.66 -0.51
CA LYS A 82 18.26 0.22 -0.68
C LYS A 82 17.09 -0.64 -0.19
N LEU A 83 16.39 -0.22 0.86
CA LEU A 83 15.22 -0.93 1.37
C LEU A 83 14.07 -0.86 0.38
N LEU A 84 13.80 0.32 -0.18
CA LEU A 84 12.73 0.51 -1.16
C LEU A 84 12.98 -0.27 -2.46
N GLU A 85 14.22 -0.27 -2.96
CA GLU A 85 14.60 -1.08 -4.13
C GLU A 85 14.37 -2.57 -3.87
N LYS A 86 14.75 -3.08 -2.68
CA LYS A 86 14.50 -4.47 -2.29
C LYS A 86 13.02 -4.79 -2.21
N ILE A 87 12.22 -3.90 -1.61
CA ILE A 87 10.76 -4.04 -1.51
C ILE A 87 10.14 -4.11 -2.91
N SER A 88 10.47 -3.15 -3.79
CA SER A 88 9.97 -3.07 -5.16
C SER A 88 10.26 -4.36 -5.92
N ARG A 89 11.53 -4.77 -6.01
CA ARG A 89 11.94 -6.00 -6.71
C ARG A 89 11.27 -7.24 -6.13
N SER A 90 11.27 -7.40 -4.80
CA SER A 90 10.65 -8.57 -4.16
C SER A 90 9.14 -8.65 -4.40
N THR A 91 8.44 -7.50 -4.47
CA THR A 91 7.00 -7.45 -4.70
C THR A 91 6.69 -7.84 -6.15
N SER A 92 7.44 -7.28 -7.12
CA SER A 92 7.32 -7.64 -8.53
C SER A 92 7.60 -9.12 -8.78
N ASP A 93 8.67 -9.67 -8.19
CA ASP A 93 9.05 -11.08 -8.31
C ASP A 93 7.98 -12.00 -7.71
N CYS A 94 7.42 -11.62 -6.55
CA CYS A 94 6.38 -12.36 -5.86
C CYS A 94 5.06 -12.36 -6.65
N GLU A 95 4.67 -11.21 -7.19
CA GLU A 95 3.46 -11.08 -8.00
C GLU A 95 3.56 -11.91 -9.29
N MET A 96 4.73 -11.92 -9.94
CA MET A 96 4.93 -12.71 -11.16
C MET A 96 4.78 -14.21 -10.88
N GLN A 97 5.36 -14.69 -9.78
CA GLN A 97 5.15 -16.07 -9.33
C GLN A 97 3.69 -16.32 -8.97
N TRP A 98 3.03 -15.40 -8.26
CA TRP A 98 1.64 -15.54 -7.86
C TRP A 98 0.71 -15.78 -9.05
N ARG A 99 0.93 -15.08 -10.18
CA ARG A 99 0.12 -15.27 -11.39
C ARG A 99 0.18 -16.73 -11.88
N ILE A 100 1.37 -17.32 -11.92
CA ILE A 100 1.59 -18.72 -12.34
C ILE A 100 1.06 -19.70 -11.27
N SER A 101 1.42 -19.48 -10.01
CA SER A 101 1.01 -20.31 -8.88
C SER A 101 -0.51 -20.37 -8.72
N LYS A 102 -1.22 -19.26 -8.96
CA LYS A 102 -2.68 -19.19 -8.90
C LYS A 102 -3.33 -20.03 -10.00
N GLU A 103 -2.83 -19.95 -11.23
CA GLU A 103 -3.32 -20.76 -12.35
C GLU A 103 -3.12 -22.26 -12.09
N ASN A 104 -2.00 -22.63 -11.47
CA ASN A 104 -1.65 -24.02 -11.19
C ASN A 104 -2.12 -24.54 -9.82
N ASN A 105 -2.83 -23.72 -9.03
CA ASN A 105 -3.20 -24.01 -7.64
C ASN A 105 -2.00 -24.46 -6.77
N ASP A 106 -0.81 -23.89 -7.02
CA ASP A 106 0.44 -24.24 -6.35
C ASP A 106 0.84 -23.16 -5.35
N PHE A 107 0.28 -23.25 -4.14
CA PHE A 107 0.62 -22.34 -3.06
C PHE A 107 2.07 -22.52 -2.58
N ASN A 108 2.66 -23.71 -2.70
CA ASN A 108 3.99 -23.97 -2.16
C ASN A 108 5.08 -23.19 -2.91
N SER A 109 4.94 -23.00 -4.23
CA SER A 109 5.91 -22.22 -5.01
C SER A 109 5.91 -20.72 -4.71
N ILE A 110 4.84 -20.14 -4.16
CA ILE A 110 4.82 -18.71 -3.78
C ILE A 110 5.42 -18.45 -2.40
N ILE A 111 5.39 -19.42 -1.47
CA ILE A 111 5.79 -19.24 -0.06
C ILE A 111 7.15 -18.53 0.10
N PRO A 112 8.24 -18.94 -0.58
CA PRO A 112 9.55 -18.31 -0.37
C PRO A 112 9.59 -16.84 -0.80
N LYS A 113 8.83 -16.49 -1.85
CA LYS A 113 8.77 -15.11 -2.35
C LYS A 113 7.88 -14.25 -1.47
N LEU A 114 6.75 -14.79 -1.02
CA LEU A 114 5.84 -14.10 -0.10
C LEU A 114 6.51 -13.81 1.24
N ASP A 115 7.24 -14.78 1.81
CA ASP A 115 7.99 -14.61 3.05
C ASP A 115 9.02 -13.47 2.94
N LYS A 116 9.74 -13.39 1.81
CA LYS A 116 10.67 -12.29 1.53
C LYS A 116 9.96 -10.93 1.53
N VAL A 117 8.79 -10.82 0.89
CA VAL A 117 7.98 -9.60 0.89
C VAL A 117 7.54 -9.24 2.31
N ILE A 118 7.00 -10.18 3.06
CA ILE A 118 6.53 -9.97 4.44
C ILE A 118 7.69 -9.50 5.34
N LYS A 119 8.87 -10.12 5.25
CA LYS A 119 10.06 -9.72 6.02
C LYS A 119 10.46 -8.28 5.72
N LEU A 120 10.49 -7.89 4.45
CA LEU A 120 10.83 -6.52 4.05
C LEU A 120 9.77 -5.50 4.48
N ARG A 121 8.48 -5.84 4.39
CA ARG A 121 7.37 -4.99 4.88
C ARG A 121 7.38 -4.82 6.39
N LYS A 122 7.75 -5.85 7.15
CA LYS A 122 7.95 -5.72 8.61
C LYS A 122 9.11 -4.77 8.96
N ILE A 123 10.17 -4.72 8.15
CA ILE A 123 11.26 -3.74 8.34
C ILE A 123 10.75 -2.32 8.08
N GLU A 124 10.04 -2.10 6.96
CA GLU A 124 9.39 -0.81 6.66
C GLU A 124 8.45 -0.38 7.79
N ALA A 125 7.56 -1.27 8.23
CA ALA A 125 6.63 -1.03 9.33
C ALA A 125 7.32 -0.62 10.62
N LYS A 126 8.45 -1.27 10.97
CA LYS A 126 9.25 -0.92 12.17
C LYS A 126 9.83 0.49 12.09
N ILE A 127 10.17 0.97 10.89
CA ILE A 127 10.67 2.33 10.70
C ILE A 127 9.51 3.33 10.84
N LYS A 128 8.39 3.08 10.14
CA LYS A 128 7.22 3.97 10.15
C LYS A 128 6.55 4.05 11.53
N SER A 129 6.36 2.92 12.20
CA SER A 129 5.74 2.84 13.54
C SER A 129 6.47 3.67 14.59
N LYS A 130 7.80 3.72 14.56
CA LYS A 130 8.58 4.57 15.48
C LYS A 130 8.32 6.06 15.28
N ILE A 131 8.04 6.48 14.04
CA ILE A 131 7.76 7.88 13.69
C ILE A 131 6.32 8.24 14.04
N LEU A 132 5.39 7.33 13.74
CA LEU A 132 3.95 7.53 13.93
C LEU A 132 3.49 7.20 15.36
N ASN A 133 4.35 6.56 16.16
CA ASN A 133 4.07 6.07 17.50
C ASN A 133 2.81 5.17 17.55
N CYS A 134 2.78 4.17 16.67
CA CYS A 134 1.65 3.23 16.53
C CYS A 134 2.13 1.78 16.35
N SER A 135 1.21 0.83 16.21
CA SER A 135 1.56 -0.57 15.93
C SER A 135 2.20 -0.73 14.55
N LEU A 136 2.85 -1.88 14.31
CA LEU A 136 3.44 -2.17 12.99
C LEU A 136 2.38 -2.21 11.89
N TYR A 137 1.19 -2.75 12.20
CA TYR A 137 0.12 -2.87 11.22
C TYR A 137 -0.50 -1.50 10.94
N ASP A 138 -0.78 -0.71 11.98
CA ASP A 138 -1.29 0.65 11.82
C ASP A 138 -0.33 1.52 11.01
N ALA A 139 0.99 1.34 11.19
CA ALA A 139 1.99 2.08 10.42
C ALA A 139 1.96 1.80 8.91
N LEU A 140 1.54 0.59 8.50
CA LEU A 140 1.33 0.24 7.09
C LEU A 140 -0.07 0.62 6.61
N LEU A 141 -1.09 0.46 7.46
CA LEU A 141 -2.46 0.90 7.18
C LEU A 141 -2.52 2.39 6.85
N ASN A 142 -1.67 3.17 7.51
CA ASN A 142 -1.52 4.60 7.34
C ASN A 142 -1.03 5.04 5.95
N ASP A 143 -0.51 4.12 5.14
CA ASP A 143 -0.21 4.38 3.72
C ASP A 143 -1.49 4.48 2.86
N TYR A 144 -2.61 3.95 3.37
CA TYR A 144 -3.91 3.91 2.70
C TYR A 144 -4.91 4.87 3.34
N GLU A 145 -4.97 4.87 4.67
CA GLU A 145 -5.92 5.70 5.41
C GLU A 145 -5.24 6.35 6.63
N ASP A 146 -5.11 7.68 6.57
CA ASP A 146 -4.33 8.49 7.49
C ASP A 146 -4.85 8.45 8.94
N ASP A 147 -6.17 8.35 9.09
CA ASP A 147 -6.89 8.47 10.36
C ASP A 147 -7.60 7.14 10.74
N LEU A 148 -7.21 6.01 10.12
CA LEU A 148 -7.72 4.67 10.41
C LEU A 148 -6.72 3.85 11.22
N HIS A 149 -7.24 3.15 12.23
CA HIS A 149 -6.49 2.27 13.13
C HIS A 149 -7.16 0.90 13.21
N SER A 150 -6.35 -0.11 13.48
CA SER A 150 -6.77 -1.51 13.61
C SER A 150 -7.86 -1.71 14.66
N ASP A 151 -7.85 -0.97 15.76
CA ASP A 151 -8.89 -1.05 16.80
C ASP A 151 -10.30 -0.69 16.28
N LYS A 152 -10.38 0.28 15.36
CA LYS A 152 -11.62 0.66 14.68
C LYS A 152 -12.02 -0.40 13.67
N ILE A 153 -11.06 -0.96 12.94
CA ILE A 153 -11.28 -2.09 12.02
C ILE A 153 -11.85 -3.29 12.79
N ASP A 154 -11.22 -3.67 13.90
CA ASP A 154 -11.62 -4.81 14.73
C ASP A 154 -13.05 -4.68 15.26
N LYS A 155 -13.46 -3.47 15.66
CA LYS A 155 -14.85 -3.20 16.07
C LYS A 155 -15.84 -3.44 14.94
N ILE A 156 -15.56 -2.95 13.74
CA ILE A 156 -16.41 -3.13 12.55
C ILE A 156 -16.48 -4.62 12.19
N PHE A 157 -15.33 -5.28 12.11
CA PHE A 157 -15.27 -6.72 11.78
C PHE A 157 -16.00 -7.56 12.83
N SER A 158 -15.91 -7.23 14.11
CA SER A 158 -16.61 -7.95 15.18
C SER A 158 -18.14 -7.88 15.03
N GLN A 159 -18.67 -6.72 14.63
CA GLN A 159 -20.10 -6.57 14.35
C GLN A 159 -20.51 -7.40 13.13
N LEU A 160 -19.71 -7.34 12.05
CA LEU A 160 -19.97 -8.10 10.83
C LEU A 160 -19.88 -9.61 11.04
N THR A 161 -18.89 -10.10 11.77
CA THR A 161 -18.72 -11.54 12.06
C THR A 161 -19.80 -12.08 12.98
N SER A 162 -20.37 -11.25 13.85
CA SER A 162 -21.51 -11.64 14.70
C SER A 162 -22.81 -11.72 13.91
N PHE A 163 -23.00 -10.87 12.90
CA PHE A 163 -24.25 -10.75 12.14
C PHE A 163 -24.28 -11.58 10.84
N LEU A 164 -23.27 -11.42 9.98
CA LEU A 164 -23.30 -11.93 8.60
C LEU A 164 -23.44 -13.46 8.51
N PRO A 165 -22.77 -14.30 9.32
CA PRO A 165 -22.91 -15.75 9.21
C PRO A 165 -24.33 -16.25 9.49
N ILE A 166 -25.00 -15.64 10.48
CA ILE A 166 -26.38 -15.97 10.84
C ILE A 166 -27.31 -15.52 9.71
N PHE A 167 -27.20 -14.25 9.32
CA PHE A 167 -28.03 -13.68 8.25
C PHE A 167 -27.85 -14.42 6.92
N LEU A 168 -26.61 -14.78 6.55
CA LEU A 168 -26.33 -15.58 5.36
C LEU A 168 -27.04 -16.94 5.41
N LYS A 169 -27.01 -17.61 6.57
CA LYS A 169 -27.70 -18.90 6.75
C LYS A 169 -29.21 -18.75 6.60
N GLU A 170 -29.79 -17.68 7.13
CA GLU A 170 -31.22 -17.37 6.98
C GLU A 170 -31.60 -17.14 5.52
N VAL A 171 -30.84 -16.30 4.81
CA VAL A 171 -31.06 -16.01 3.38
C VAL A 171 -30.94 -17.28 2.53
N LEU A 172 -29.90 -18.09 2.75
CA LEU A 172 -29.72 -19.36 2.02
C LEU A 172 -30.85 -20.36 2.30
N ASN A 173 -31.34 -20.43 3.54
CA ASN A 173 -32.48 -21.28 3.89
C ASN A 173 -33.78 -20.78 3.25
N PHE A 174 -34.00 -19.47 3.22
CA PHE A 174 -35.13 -18.86 2.53
C PHE A 174 -35.09 -19.16 1.03
N GLN A 175 -33.95 -18.98 0.38
CA GLN A 175 -33.76 -19.29 -1.04
C GLN A 175 -33.97 -20.78 -1.36
N LYS A 176 -33.51 -21.69 -0.49
CA LYS A 176 -33.75 -23.14 -0.65
C LYS A 176 -35.23 -23.51 -0.57
N LYS A 177 -35.99 -22.87 0.33
CA LYS A 177 -37.43 -23.10 0.51
C LYS A 177 -38.25 -22.49 -0.62
N ASN A 178 -37.87 -21.30 -1.10
CA ASN A 178 -38.56 -20.57 -2.15
C ASN A 178 -37.93 -20.82 -3.52
N LYS A 179 -37.67 -22.09 -3.85
CA LYS A 179 -36.90 -22.54 -5.02
C LYS A 179 -37.52 -22.21 -6.40
N LYS A 180 -38.55 -21.36 -6.45
CA LYS A 180 -39.13 -20.79 -7.67
C LYS A 180 -39.59 -19.34 -7.41
N ILE A 181 -38.75 -18.40 -7.79
CA ILE A 181 -39.20 -17.17 -8.46
C ILE A 181 -38.22 -17.02 -9.63
N ILE A 182 -38.75 -17.23 -10.83
CA ILE A 182 -38.08 -17.53 -12.12
C ILE A 182 -37.82 -19.02 -12.33
#